data_AF-B5IJG5-F1
#
_entry.id   AF-B5IJG5-F1
#
_cell.length_a   1.000
_cell.length_b   1.000
_cell.length_c   1.000
_cell.angle_alpha   90.00
_cell.angle_beta   90.00
_cell.angle_gamma   90.00
#
_symmetry.space_group_name_H-M   'P 1'
#
loop_
_entity.id
_entity.type
_entity.pdbx_description
1 polymer ?
#
loop_
_entity_poly.entity_id
_entity_poly.type
_entity_poly.pdbx_seq_one_letter_code
_entity_poly.pdbx_strand_id
1 'polypeptide(L)'
;MVPPLLLIAWRRPHTLRKVIAAIRPVAPTRVFVACDGPNPDRPGEDDKVAATRAVIDGEIDWPCYIERLYSETNHGCRLGVSRAISWFFEKVEEGIILEDDCVPHPDFFPYCSTLLERYRHDTRVWCISGNNFQDGRWRGDGSYYFSRYNHCWGWASWRRCWRHYDADLLQWPALKESGLLQTTFDNPKEALYWSRIWDRLLAEGEPDTWDYQWAFTCLVNGGLTALPNRNLVTNVGFGEDASHTNNHALQVPIDKGLQRLVHPGTLLRDAMADSYTFSNVYQSTFKTRVFSRLKRIFSALGQRQSHHEEKRPKASITNKEKKSRLYNPYWIPRKNIESAIASLESLVHGDVLDFGCGSMPYRRCFSHASTYTGLEYDSSLPAGKTISHGAIHLYDGNRIPFENQSFDSIVSFQVFEHVRSLNESILELKRVAKPGSILLFTAPLLWPEHEAPHDYRRLTRWGYELLCAECGLQVRHIEPLGTIYDVLIVFILDYFNTHRSFFIRSLTPLLAPPLNLLACLLTRIDRWASRHDRFGYLDSMVVCSVPE
;
A
#
# COMPACT_ATOMS: atom_id res chain seq x y z
N MET A 1 28.70 31.01 2.55
CA MET A 1 29.08 30.05 3.60
C MET A 1 28.09 28.91 3.55
N VAL A 2 28.53 27.65 3.61
CA VAL A 2 27.61 26.51 3.64
C VAL A 2 26.88 26.51 4.99
N PRO A 3 25.53 26.45 5.02
CA PRO A 3 24.78 26.41 6.27
C PRO A 3 25.18 25.20 7.13
N PRO A 4 24.97 25.24 8.46
CA PRO A 4 25.11 24.07 9.30
C PRO A 4 24.32 22.88 8.72
N LEU A 5 24.91 21.68 8.78
CA LEU A 5 24.33 20.46 8.23
C LEU A 5 24.03 19.47 9.36
N LEU A 6 22.80 18.98 9.43
CA LEU A 6 22.42 17.79 10.18
C LEU A 6 22.40 16.57 9.24
N LEU A 7 23.13 15.52 9.59
CA LEU A 7 23.08 14.21 8.96
C LEU A 7 22.44 13.21 9.92
N ILE A 8 21.31 12.63 9.52
CA ILE A 8 20.56 11.65 10.32
C ILE A 8 20.79 10.26 9.73
N ALA A 9 21.27 9.33 10.55
CA ALA A 9 21.63 7.98 10.12
C ALA A 9 21.11 6.92 11.09
N TRP A 10 21.11 5.66 10.65
CA TRP A 10 20.82 4.53 11.52
C TRP A 10 21.73 3.33 11.27
N ARG A 11 21.37 2.48 10.31
CA ARG A 11 21.99 1.15 10.10
C ARG A 11 22.42 0.88 8.66
N ARG A 12 22.51 1.91 7.81
CA ARG A 12 22.82 1.77 6.37
C ARG A 12 24.17 2.37 6.01
N PRO A 13 25.29 1.69 6.33
CA PRO A 13 26.62 2.23 6.07
C PRO A 13 26.89 2.45 4.57
N HIS A 14 26.32 1.62 3.71
CA HIS A 14 26.55 1.68 2.27
C HIS A 14 25.87 2.86 1.57
N THR A 15 24.65 3.24 1.97
CA THR A 15 24.00 4.47 1.45
C THR A 15 24.65 5.69 2.07
N LEU A 16 24.97 5.65 3.36
CA LEU A 16 25.63 6.74 4.07
C LEU A 16 26.94 7.17 3.39
N ARG A 17 27.78 6.21 2.96
CA ARG A 17 29.00 6.52 2.21
C ARG A 17 28.75 7.33 0.95
N LYS A 18 27.66 7.05 0.22
CA LYS A 18 27.28 7.82 -0.98
C LYS A 18 26.89 9.24 -0.62
N VAL A 19 26.19 9.43 0.50
CA VAL A 19 25.80 10.75 1.00
C VAL A 19 27.04 11.54 1.45
N ILE A 20 27.94 10.93 2.24
CA ILE A 20 29.22 11.56 2.66
C ILE A 20 30.07 11.93 1.45
N ALA A 21 30.21 11.04 0.47
CA ALA A 21 30.95 11.31 -0.76
C ALA A 21 30.40 12.52 -1.53
N ALA A 22 29.07 12.73 -1.51
CA ALA A 22 28.44 13.88 -2.14
C ALA A 22 28.58 15.19 -1.32
N ILE A 23 28.67 15.10 0.01
CA ILE A 23 28.89 16.26 0.91
C ILE A 23 30.35 16.72 0.88
N ARG A 24 31.29 15.78 0.79
CA ARG A 24 32.74 16.00 0.91
C ARG A 24 33.30 17.14 0.05
N PRO A 25 32.95 17.31 -1.24
CA PRO A 25 33.46 18.43 -2.05
C PRO A 25 33.03 19.81 -1.55
N VAL A 26 31.92 19.87 -0.81
CA VAL A 26 31.36 21.11 -0.26
C VAL A 26 31.92 21.42 1.13
N ALA A 27 32.38 20.39 1.84
CA ALA A 27 33.05 20.47 3.14
C ALA A 27 32.39 21.47 4.12
N PRO A 28 31.14 21.21 4.58
CA PRO A 28 30.47 22.10 5.53
C PRO A 28 31.31 22.27 6.81
N THR A 29 31.45 23.51 7.28
CA THR A 29 32.30 23.82 8.45
C THR A 29 31.66 23.50 9.78
N ARG A 30 30.34 23.25 9.82
CA ARG A 30 29.57 22.83 11.00
C ARG A 30 28.68 21.65 10.63
N VAL A 31 29.00 20.48 11.15
CA VAL A 31 28.30 19.22 10.91
C VAL A 31 27.73 18.71 12.24
N PHE A 32 26.49 18.30 12.22
CA PHE A 32 25.80 17.64 13.33
C PHE A 32 25.42 16.26 12.82
N VAL A 33 25.73 15.22 13.57
CA VAL A 33 25.39 13.85 13.16
C VAL A 33 24.58 13.18 14.24
N ALA A 34 23.36 12.75 13.89
CA ALA A 34 22.54 11.92 14.75
C ALA A 34 22.53 10.49 14.20
N CYS A 35 22.87 9.51 15.02
CA CYS A 35 22.80 8.10 14.66
C CYS A 35 21.98 7.34 15.69
N ASP A 36 20.86 6.75 15.26
CA ASP A 36 20.01 6.00 16.18
C ASP A 36 20.67 4.69 16.64
N GLY A 37 20.17 4.11 17.73
CA GLY A 37 20.74 2.91 18.32
C GLY A 37 20.24 1.62 17.65
N PRO A 38 20.84 0.47 17.99
CA PRO A 38 20.30 -0.83 17.58
C PRO A 38 19.01 -1.16 18.35
N ASN A 39 18.15 -1.95 17.73
CA ASN A 39 17.00 -2.57 18.33
C ASN A 39 17.45 -3.89 18.97
N PRO A 40 17.31 -4.06 20.30
CA PRO A 40 17.77 -5.25 21.00
C PRO A 40 17.05 -6.53 20.55
N ASP A 41 15.86 -6.42 19.97
CA ASP A 41 15.05 -7.56 19.50
C ASP A 41 15.43 -8.03 18.09
N ARG A 42 16.39 -7.38 17.42
CA ARG A 42 16.83 -7.71 16.06
C ARG A 42 18.31 -8.13 16.04
N PRO A 43 18.61 -9.44 16.00
CA PRO A 43 19.98 -9.94 15.94
C PRO A 43 20.77 -9.38 14.74
N GLY A 44 22.01 -8.95 14.98
CA GLY A 44 22.94 -8.42 13.97
C GLY A 44 22.68 -6.97 13.55
N GLU A 45 21.74 -6.27 14.19
CA GLU A 45 21.52 -4.84 13.95
C GLU A 45 22.57 -3.96 14.62
N ASP A 46 23.09 -4.40 15.77
CA ASP A 46 24.23 -3.82 16.48
C ASP A 46 25.47 -3.71 15.58
N ASP A 47 25.81 -4.76 14.84
CA ASP A 47 26.91 -4.73 13.87
C ASP A 47 26.69 -3.69 12.76
N LYS A 48 25.46 -3.59 12.23
CA LYS A 48 25.11 -2.62 11.19
C LYS A 48 25.17 -1.17 11.70
N VAL A 49 24.72 -0.92 12.93
CA VAL A 49 24.78 0.40 13.56
C VAL A 49 26.25 0.77 13.86
N ALA A 50 27.03 -0.16 14.41
CA ALA A 50 28.46 0.03 14.66
C ALA A 50 29.22 0.35 13.35
N ALA A 51 28.93 -0.38 12.27
CA ALA A 51 29.51 -0.11 10.95
C ALA A 51 29.08 1.27 10.41
N THR A 52 27.85 1.71 10.67
CA THR A 52 27.37 3.04 10.27
C THR A 52 28.10 4.14 11.03
N ARG A 53 28.29 3.99 12.35
CA ARG A 53 29.07 4.93 13.18
C ARG A 53 30.54 4.98 12.75
N ALA A 54 31.15 3.83 12.45
CA ALA A 54 32.52 3.79 11.93
C ALA A 54 32.67 4.57 10.60
N VAL A 55 31.66 4.54 9.73
CA VAL A 55 31.64 5.38 8.51
C VAL A 55 31.58 6.86 8.86
N ILE A 56 30.74 7.26 9.83
CA ILE A 56 30.65 8.66 10.28
C ILE A 56 32.00 9.13 10.82
N ASP A 57 32.63 8.33 11.67
CA ASP A 57 33.85 8.71 12.37
C ASP A 57 35.10 8.65 11.50
N GLY A 58 35.13 7.74 10.53
CA GLY A 58 36.28 7.54 9.65
C GLY A 58 36.22 8.33 8.33
N GLU A 59 35.04 8.62 7.80
CA GLU A 59 34.90 9.17 6.43
C GLU A 59 34.45 10.64 6.37
N ILE A 60 34.08 11.26 7.50
CA ILE A 60 33.96 12.72 7.61
C ILE A 60 35.33 13.27 8.00
N ASP A 61 36.20 13.44 7.02
CA ASP A 61 37.63 13.73 7.19
C ASP A 61 38.05 15.15 6.77
N TRP A 62 37.11 15.98 6.33
CA TRP A 62 37.38 17.39 6.04
C TRP A 62 37.35 18.24 7.33
N PRO A 63 38.11 19.34 7.39
CA PRO A 63 38.11 20.21 8.57
C PRO A 63 36.72 20.81 8.85
N CYS A 64 36.10 20.41 9.95
CA CYS A 64 34.82 20.95 10.40
C CYS A 64 34.65 20.83 11.92
N TYR A 65 33.78 21.68 12.49
CA TYR A 65 33.19 21.42 13.79
C TYR A 65 32.16 20.30 13.63
N ILE A 66 32.31 19.23 14.40
CA ILE A 66 31.39 18.09 14.37
C ILE A 66 30.86 17.76 15.76
N GLU A 67 29.54 17.73 15.91
CA GLU A 67 28.84 17.29 17.13
C GLU A 67 28.03 16.03 16.83
N ARG A 68 28.04 15.08 17.75
CA ARG A 68 27.43 13.75 17.56
C ARG A 68 26.37 13.47 18.61
N LEU A 69 25.25 12.94 18.17
CA LEU A 69 24.17 12.43 19.01
C LEU A 69 23.94 10.96 18.66
N TYR A 70 24.56 10.05 19.42
CA TYR A 70 24.38 8.62 19.25
C TYR A 70 23.43 8.08 20.33
N SER A 71 22.37 7.40 19.92
CA SER A 71 21.44 6.77 20.84
C SER A 71 21.91 5.35 21.20
N GLU A 72 21.74 4.93 22.45
CA GLU A 72 22.09 3.56 22.86
C GLU A 72 21.08 2.53 22.34
N THR A 73 19.84 2.93 22.11
CA THR A 73 18.74 2.07 21.65
C THR A 73 18.01 2.70 20.47
N ASN A 74 17.40 1.87 19.62
CA ASN A 74 16.53 2.35 18.53
C ASN A 74 15.28 3.05 19.09
N HIS A 75 15.03 4.27 18.64
CA HIS A 75 13.85 5.06 19.02
C HIS A 75 12.77 5.13 17.93
N GLY A 76 12.98 4.44 16.80
CA GLY A 76 12.07 4.48 15.67
C GLY A 76 12.18 5.77 14.84
N CYS A 77 11.47 5.81 13.71
CA CYS A 77 11.55 6.89 12.75
C CYS A 77 10.94 8.19 13.29
N ARG A 78 9.77 8.13 13.95
CA ARG A 78 9.10 9.32 14.51
C ARG A 78 9.96 10.02 15.55
N LEU A 79 10.31 9.31 16.62
CA LEU A 79 11.01 9.91 17.76
C LEU A 79 12.50 10.12 17.47
N GLY A 80 13.16 9.16 16.81
CA GLY A 80 14.58 9.27 16.47
C GLY A 80 14.88 10.48 15.58
N VAL A 81 14.12 10.67 14.51
CA VAL A 81 14.33 11.79 13.57
C VAL A 81 13.92 13.13 14.19
N SER A 82 12.74 13.22 14.80
CA SER A 82 12.26 14.48 15.38
C SER A 82 13.14 14.98 16.53
N ARG A 83 13.68 14.09 17.36
CA ARG A 83 14.66 14.42 18.41
C ARG A 83 15.96 14.95 17.83
N ALA A 84 16.47 14.32 16.76
CA ALA A 84 17.68 14.79 16.07
C ALA A 84 17.51 16.20 15.50
N ILE A 85 16.38 16.48 14.85
CA ILE A 85 16.07 17.81 14.29
C ILE A 85 15.91 18.85 15.41
N SER A 86 15.23 18.49 16.51
CA SER A 86 15.04 19.38 17.66
C SER A 86 16.38 19.73 18.30
N TRP A 87 17.22 18.73 18.58
CA TRP A 87 18.57 18.91 19.09
C TRP A 87 19.42 19.80 18.16
N PHE A 88 19.35 19.59 16.84
CA PHE A 88 20.05 20.44 15.88
C PHE A 88 19.61 21.90 15.98
N PHE A 89 18.30 22.15 15.98
CA PHE A 89 17.79 23.52 16.08
C PHE A 89 17.97 24.14 17.46
N GLU A 90 18.22 23.40 18.55
CA GLU A 90 18.70 24.01 19.80
C GLU A 90 20.07 24.70 19.62
N LYS A 91 20.89 24.22 18.68
CA LYS A 91 22.27 24.70 18.45
C LYS A 91 22.40 25.69 17.30
N VAL A 92 21.45 25.71 16.36
CA VAL A 92 21.51 26.58 15.17
C VAL A 92 20.19 27.28 14.88
N GLU A 93 20.25 28.48 14.29
CA GLU A 93 19.04 29.21 13.86
C GLU A 93 18.44 28.65 12.57
N GLU A 94 19.28 28.07 11.72
CA GLU A 94 18.91 27.54 10.41
C GLU A 94 19.94 26.52 9.93
N GLY A 95 19.53 25.65 9.02
CA GLY A 95 20.45 24.70 8.41
C GLY A 95 19.79 23.68 7.50
N ILE A 96 20.65 22.82 6.95
CA ILE A 96 20.31 21.73 6.04
C ILE A 96 20.18 20.43 6.84
N ILE A 97 19.24 19.57 6.44
CA ILE A 97 18.96 18.27 7.04
C ILE A 97 18.99 17.23 5.93
N LEU A 98 19.85 16.22 6.07
CA LEU A 98 19.99 15.08 5.16
C LEU A 98 19.84 13.76 5.94
N GLU A 99 19.19 12.77 5.34
CA GLU A 99 19.16 11.39 5.82
C GLU A 99 20.27 10.55 5.16
N ASP A 100 20.61 9.40 5.75
CA ASP A 100 21.67 8.49 5.30
C ASP A 100 21.45 7.85 3.93
N ASP A 101 20.30 8.14 3.30
CA ASP A 101 19.93 7.69 1.98
C ASP A 101 19.59 8.84 1.00
N CYS A 102 19.79 10.09 1.39
CA CYS A 102 19.48 11.26 0.59
C CYS A 102 20.77 11.86 -0.02
N VAL A 103 21.07 11.52 -1.28
CA VAL A 103 22.29 11.98 -1.97
C VAL A 103 22.05 13.34 -2.64
N PRO A 104 22.69 14.43 -2.17
CA PRO A 104 22.52 15.76 -2.75
C PRO A 104 23.36 15.97 -4.01
N HIS A 105 22.84 16.75 -4.95
CA HIS A 105 23.61 17.36 -6.03
C HIS A 105 24.43 18.56 -5.50
N PRO A 106 25.60 18.89 -6.07
CA PRO A 106 26.39 20.05 -5.64
C PRO A 106 25.60 21.38 -5.58
N ASP A 107 24.70 21.61 -6.53
CA ASP A 107 23.83 22.81 -6.56
C ASP A 107 22.83 22.90 -5.38
N PHE A 108 22.58 21.80 -4.65
CA PHE A 108 21.67 21.80 -3.49
C PHE A 108 22.13 22.74 -2.38
N PHE A 109 23.43 22.77 -2.10
CA PHE A 109 23.99 23.59 -1.02
C PHE A 109 23.91 25.11 -1.29
N PRO A 110 24.35 25.64 -2.44
CA PRO A 110 24.16 27.06 -2.75
C PRO A 110 22.68 27.42 -2.91
N TYR A 111 21.83 26.49 -3.36
CA TYR A 111 20.38 26.66 -3.39
C TYR A 111 19.82 26.89 -1.97
N CYS A 112 20.07 25.98 -1.03
CA CYS A 112 19.64 26.13 0.35
C CYS A 112 20.25 27.36 1.02
N SER A 113 21.56 27.61 0.84
CA SER A 113 22.22 28.78 1.42
C SER A 113 21.57 30.09 0.99
N THR A 114 21.30 30.25 -0.31
CA THR A 114 20.69 31.48 -0.84
C THR A 114 19.26 31.66 -0.34
N LEU A 115 18.47 30.58 -0.27
CA LEU A 115 17.08 30.66 0.13
C LEU A 115 16.92 30.81 1.66
N LEU A 116 17.79 30.19 2.45
CA LEU A 116 17.83 30.39 3.91
C LEU A 116 18.08 31.85 4.24
N GLU A 117 19.06 32.48 3.58
CA GLU A 117 19.35 33.91 3.74
C GLU A 117 18.16 34.77 3.28
N ARG A 118 17.66 34.54 2.06
CA ARG A 118 16.61 35.35 1.46
C ARG A 118 15.32 35.36 2.26
N TYR A 119 14.93 34.19 2.79
CA TYR A 119 13.66 34.03 3.50
C TYR A 119 13.83 33.99 5.03
N ARG A 120 15.02 34.32 5.55
CA ARG A 120 15.34 34.31 6.98
C ARG A 120 14.27 34.98 7.86
N HIS A 121 13.70 36.08 7.39
CA HIS A 121 12.67 36.83 8.13
C HIS A 121 11.27 36.78 7.49
N ASP A 122 11.09 36.07 6.38
CA ASP A 122 9.79 35.91 5.74
C ASP A 122 9.01 34.79 6.42
N THR A 123 7.99 35.14 7.19
CA THR A 123 7.19 34.20 7.99
C THR A 123 6.31 33.27 7.15
N ARG A 124 6.22 33.50 5.83
CA ARG A 124 5.45 32.65 4.92
C ARG A 124 6.23 31.42 4.46
N VAL A 125 7.56 31.45 4.48
CA VAL A 125 8.40 30.34 3.96
C VAL A 125 8.99 29.54 5.12
N TRP A 126 8.63 28.27 5.17
CA TRP A 126 8.91 27.39 6.30
C TRP A 126 9.91 26.29 5.97
N CYS A 127 9.93 25.84 4.72
CA CYS A 127 10.77 24.74 4.28
C CYS A 127 11.39 25.07 2.92
N ILE A 128 12.62 24.60 2.71
CA ILE A 128 13.29 24.56 1.41
C ILE A 128 13.61 23.10 1.15
N SER A 129 13.06 22.51 0.10
CA SER A 129 13.30 21.10 -0.20
C SER A 129 14.23 20.93 -1.39
N GLY A 130 15.01 19.87 -1.41
CA GLY A 130 15.81 19.47 -2.56
C GLY A 130 15.03 18.67 -3.60
N ASN A 131 13.75 18.38 -3.36
CA ASN A 131 12.99 17.44 -4.18
C ASN A 131 12.14 18.12 -5.26
N ASN A 132 12.01 17.44 -6.39
CA ASN A 132 11.02 17.77 -7.41
C ASN A 132 10.30 16.50 -7.88
N PHE A 133 8.99 16.46 -7.66
CA PHE A 133 8.11 15.38 -8.12
C PHE A 133 7.09 15.85 -9.17
N GLN A 134 7.40 16.88 -9.94
CA GLN A 134 6.53 17.45 -10.99
C GLN A 134 6.71 16.76 -12.36
N ASP A 135 7.62 15.80 -12.44
CA ASP A 135 7.90 14.98 -13.63
C ASP A 135 8.24 15.83 -14.86
N GLY A 136 9.26 16.68 -14.69
CA GLY A 136 9.78 17.56 -15.74
C GLY A 136 8.92 18.81 -16.03
N ARG A 137 7.78 18.99 -15.34
CA ARG A 137 6.96 20.21 -15.49
C ARG A 137 7.61 21.37 -14.73
N TRP A 138 7.94 22.42 -15.47
CA TRP A 138 8.38 23.69 -14.89
C TRP A 138 7.19 24.46 -14.30
N ARG A 139 7.37 25.03 -13.12
CA ARG A 139 6.37 25.78 -12.35
C ARG A 139 6.87 27.19 -12.07
N GLY A 140 6.01 28.19 -12.28
CA GLY A 140 6.39 29.60 -12.14
C GLY A 140 7.49 30.06 -13.11
N ASP A 141 8.12 31.18 -12.79
CA ASP A 141 9.13 31.89 -13.58
C ASP A 141 10.55 31.80 -13.00
N GLY A 142 10.71 31.22 -11.80
CA GLY A 142 11.99 31.04 -11.12
C GLY A 142 12.55 29.62 -11.22
N SER A 143 13.77 29.42 -10.69
CA SER A 143 14.38 28.09 -10.53
C SER A 143 13.70 27.24 -9.45
N TYR A 144 12.75 27.82 -8.71
CA TYR A 144 11.91 27.16 -7.70
C TYR A 144 10.52 27.80 -7.66
N TYR A 145 9.56 27.09 -7.08
CA TYR A 145 8.18 27.52 -6.88
C TYR A 145 7.75 27.24 -5.44
N PHE A 146 6.58 27.74 -5.03
CA PHE A 146 6.05 27.53 -3.68
C PHE A 146 4.90 26.54 -3.65
N SER A 147 4.94 25.63 -2.69
CA SER A 147 3.94 24.57 -2.49
C SER A 147 3.58 24.47 -1.01
N ARG A 148 2.42 23.88 -0.71
CA ARG A 148 2.12 23.45 0.67
C ARG A 148 2.87 22.17 1.07
N TYR A 149 3.33 21.39 0.09
CA TYR A 149 3.99 20.11 0.33
C TYR A 149 5.47 20.28 0.61
N ASN A 150 5.95 19.63 1.68
CA ASN A 150 7.32 19.77 2.13
C ASN A 150 8.31 18.93 1.32
N HIS A 151 8.04 17.64 1.14
CA HIS A 151 8.99 16.67 0.56
C HIS A 151 10.36 16.71 1.25
N CYS A 152 10.52 15.91 2.30
CA CYS A 152 11.64 16.04 3.24
C CYS A 152 12.88 15.18 2.90
N TRP A 153 13.10 14.79 1.64
CA TRP A 153 14.33 14.07 1.27
C TRP A 153 15.44 15.06 0.93
N GLY A 154 16.16 15.46 1.97
CA GLY A 154 17.12 16.55 1.89
C GLY A 154 16.43 17.90 1.79
N TRP A 155 16.46 18.65 2.88
CA TRP A 155 15.73 19.90 3.02
C TRP A 155 16.47 20.84 3.96
N ALA A 156 15.97 22.07 4.09
CA ALA A 156 16.49 23.08 4.99
C ALA A 156 15.33 23.86 5.61
N SER A 157 15.55 24.33 6.83
CA SER A 157 14.57 25.14 7.56
C SER A 157 15.27 25.97 8.64
N TRP A 158 14.46 26.62 9.47
CA TRP A 158 14.88 27.48 10.55
C TRP A 158 14.28 27.02 11.87
N ARG A 159 14.99 27.25 12.97
CA ARG A 159 14.51 27.06 14.34
C ARG A 159 13.16 27.75 14.57
N ARG A 160 12.99 28.96 14.03
CA ARG A 160 11.73 29.72 14.16
C ARG A 160 10.50 28.98 13.61
N CYS A 161 10.69 28.06 12.66
CA CYS A 161 9.63 27.21 12.13
C CYS A 161 9.55 25.89 12.92
N TRP A 162 10.69 25.22 13.13
CA TRP A 162 10.71 23.92 13.81
C TRP A 162 10.21 23.96 15.25
N ARG A 163 10.35 25.08 15.97
CA ARG A 163 9.80 25.25 17.34
C ARG A 163 8.27 25.04 17.43
N HIS A 164 7.57 25.06 16.30
CA HIS A 164 6.13 24.81 16.22
C HIS A 164 5.79 23.34 15.91
N TYR A 165 6.80 22.47 15.76
CA TYR A 165 6.59 21.04 15.47
C TYR A 165 5.70 20.41 16.54
N ASP A 166 4.55 19.91 16.09
CA ASP A 166 3.51 19.32 16.95
C ASP A 166 3.53 17.81 16.75
N ALA A 167 4.41 17.14 17.49
CA ALA A 167 4.60 15.70 17.39
C ALA A 167 3.32 14.92 17.75
N ASP A 168 2.46 15.48 18.59
CA ASP A 168 1.28 14.84 19.16
C ASP A 168 -0.03 15.30 18.50
N LEU A 169 0.06 16.17 17.49
CA LEU A 169 -1.08 16.69 16.75
C LEU A 169 -2.16 17.29 17.67
N LEU A 170 -1.76 18.02 18.71
CA LEU A 170 -2.66 18.54 19.75
C LEU A 170 -3.79 19.42 19.18
N GLN A 171 -3.52 20.12 18.08
CA GLN A 171 -4.50 20.98 17.42
C GLN A 171 -5.43 20.23 16.45
N TRP A 172 -5.13 18.96 16.12
CA TRP A 172 -5.86 18.21 15.10
C TRP A 172 -7.34 18.01 15.43
N PRO A 173 -7.75 17.59 16.65
CA PRO A 173 -9.16 17.38 16.97
C PRO A 173 -10.02 18.63 16.76
N ALA A 174 -9.58 19.77 17.29
CA ALA A 174 -10.30 21.03 17.15
C ALA A 174 -10.37 21.53 15.70
N LEU A 175 -9.27 21.39 14.94
CA LEU A 175 -9.25 21.76 13.53
C LEU A 175 -10.21 20.88 12.72
N LYS A 176 -10.27 19.58 12.99
CA LYS A 176 -11.17 18.64 12.31
C LYS A 176 -12.63 18.99 12.55
N GLU A 177 -13.01 19.28 13.80
CA GLU A 177 -14.39 19.67 14.17
C GLU A 177 -14.82 20.99 13.53
N SER A 178 -13.88 21.94 13.38
CA SER A 178 -14.18 23.27 12.80
C SER A 178 -14.61 23.24 11.32
N GLY A 179 -14.31 22.17 10.59
CA GLY A 179 -14.56 22.10 9.14
C GLY A 179 -13.60 22.96 8.29
N LEU A 180 -12.53 23.54 8.88
CA LEU A 180 -11.57 24.38 8.17
C LEU A 180 -10.73 23.62 7.13
N LEU A 181 -10.57 22.30 7.28
CA LEU A 181 -9.83 21.52 6.28
C LEU A 181 -10.53 21.49 4.92
N GLN A 182 -11.86 21.50 4.92
CA GLN A 182 -12.69 21.46 3.71
C GLN A 182 -12.54 22.75 2.88
N THR A 183 -12.16 23.85 3.51
CA THR A 183 -11.85 25.12 2.84
C THR A 183 -10.35 25.29 2.55
N THR A 184 -9.49 24.59 3.29
CA THR A 184 -8.02 24.63 3.10
C THR A 184 -7.56 23.83 1.89
N PHE A 185 -8.21 22.71 1.59
CA PHE A 185 -7.90 21.87 0.44
C PHE A 185 -8.91 22.07 -0.69
N ASP A 186 -8.39 22.31 -1.91
CA ASP A 186 -9.22 22.54 -3.09
C ASP A 186 -9.96 21.25 -3.53
N ASN A 187 -9.43 20.08 -3.12
CA ASN A 187 -9.97 18.75 -3.43
C ASN A 187 -10.48 18.05 -2.16
N PRO A 188 -11.79 17.74 -2.04
CA PRO A 188 -12.33 17.04 -0.87
C PRO A 188 -11.68 15.68 -0.60
N LYS A 189 -11.14 15.00 -1.63
CA LYS A 189 -10.41 13.74 -1.46
C LYS A 189 -9.05 13.94 -0.80
N GLU A 190 -8.43 15.09 -0.99
CA GLU A 190 -7.17 15.48 -0.36
C GLU A 190 -7.37 15.78 1.11
N ALA A 191 -8.39 16.57 1.44
CA ALA A 191 -8.80 16.77 2.83
C ALA A 191 -9.03 15.44 3.54
N LEU A 192 -9.83 14.54 2.94
CA LEU A 192 -10.12 13.23 3.52
C LEU A 192 -8.89 12.32 3.65
N TYR A 193 -7.95 12.39 2.70
CA TYR A 193 -6.69 11.63 2.77
C TYR A 193 -5.87 12.07 3.98
N TRP A 194 -5.64 13.37 4.11
CA TRP A 194 -4.87 13.93 5.22
C TRP A 194 -5.55 13.75 6.57
N SER A 195 -6.88 13.94 6.64
CA SER A 195 -7.63 13.69 7.87
C SER A 195 -7.46 12.25 8.37
N ARG A 196 -7.51 11.26 7.47
CA ARG A 196 -7.31 9.85 7.86
C ARG A 196 -5.92 9.56 8.38
N ILE A 197 -4.90 10.19 7.79
CA ILE A 197 -3.52 10.02 8.25
C ILE A 197 -3.36 10.58 9.66
N TRP A 198 -3.84 11.80 9.91
CA TRP A 198 -3.72 12.42 11.24
C TRP A 198 -4.61 11.75 12.29
N ASP A 199 -5.80 11.28 11.91
CA ASP A 199 -6.63 10.44 12.79
C ASP A 199 -5.87 9.18 13.25
N ARG A 200 -5.22 8.50 12.30
CA ARG A 200 -4.48 7.28 12.59
C ARG A 200 -3.24 7.55 13.43
N LEU A 201 -2.48 8.59 13.12
CA LEU A 201 -1.31 9.00 13.91
C LEU A 201 -1.68 9.34 15.36
N LEU A 202 -2.82 10.01 15.57
CA LEU A 202 -3.29 10.37 16.90
C LEU A 202 -3.84 9.16 17.67
N ALA A 203 -4.60 8.29 17.01
CA ALA A 203 -5.27 7.16 17.66
C ALA A 203 -4.37 5.94 17.87
N GLU A 204 -3.50 5.64 16.90
CA GLU A 204 -2.70 4.41 16.85
C GLU A 204 -1.20 4.68 16.99
N GLY A 205 -0.73 5.91 16.79
CA GLY A 205 0.70 6.20 16.69
C GLY A 205 1.34 5.76 15.38
N GLU A 206 0.54 5.28 14.42
CA GLU A 206 0.98 4.67 13.16
C GLU A 206 0.62 5.52 11.91
N PRO A 207 1.46 5.52 10.86
CA PRO A 207 2.77 4.88 10.78
C PRO A 207 3.80 5.57 11.69
N ASP A 208 4.81 4.83 12.15
CA ASP A 208 6.00 5.40 12.81
C ASP A 208 6.74 6.33 11.83
N THR A 209 6.36 7.61 11.81
CA THR A 209 6.95 8.66 10.99
C THR A 209 6.82 10.03 11.67
N TRP A 210 7.65 10.97 11.24
CA TRP A 210 7.70 12.35 11.76
C TRP A 210 7.18 13.40 10.75
N ASP A 211 7.20 13.07 9.46
CA ASP A 211 7.02 14.01 8.35
C ASP A 211 5.55 14.40 8.12
N TYR A 212 4.60 13.53 8.44
CA TYR A 212 3.17 13.85 8.40
C TYR A 212 2.74 14.85 9.48
N GLN A 213 3.38 14.82 10.65
CA GLN A 213 3.21 15.82 11.71
C GLN A 213 3.83 17.14 11.28
N TRP A 214 4.99 17.09 10.61
CA TRP A 214 5.60 18.31 10.08
C TRP A 214 4.74 18.95 8.99
N ALA A 215 4.13 18.14 8.10
CA ALA A 215 3.17 18.61 7.11
C ALA A 215 1.93 19.24 7.76
N PHE A 216 1.42 18.65 8.85
CA PHE A 216 0.34 19.25 9.64
C PHE A 216 0.75 20.60 10.22
N THR A 217 1.89 20.65 10.92
CA THR A 217 2.44 21.88 11.51
C THR A 217 2.58 22.98 10.46
N CYS A 218 3.15 22.69 9.28
CA CYS A 218 3.27 23.66 8.21
C CYS A 218 1.89 24.13 7.71
N LEU A 219 0.95 23.21 7.52
CA LEU A 219 -0.40 23.52 7.03
C LEU A 219 -1.15 24.49 7.95
N VAL A 220 -1.20 24.19 9.25
CA VAL A 220 -1.98 25.00 10.21
C VAL A 220 -1.39 26.40 10.43
N ASN A 221 -0.11 26.57 10.13
CA ASN A 221 0.56 27.87 10.19
C ASN A 221 0.63 28.58 8.81
N GLY A 222 0.02 28.01 7.76
CA GLY A 222 0.06 28.58 6.41
C GLY A 222 1.46 28.60 5.78
N GLY A 223 2.37 27.75 6.27
CA GLY A 223 3.76 27.69 5.85
C GLY A 223 3.95 27.11 4.45
N LEU A 224 4.66 27.83 3.59
CA LEU A 224 5.00 27.40 2.24
C LEU A 224 6.40 26.77 2.18
N THR A 225 6.55 25.84 1.26
CA THR A 225 7.80 25.19 0.91
C THR A 225 8.31 25.70 -0.42
N ALA A 226 9.58 26.12 -0.48
CA ALA A 226 10.28 26.37 -1.72
C ALA A 226 10.77 25.02 -2.31
N LEU A 227 10.25 24.66 -3.49
CA LEU A 227 10.60 23.44 -4.22
C LEU A 227 11.33 23.80 -5.53
N PRO A 228 12.50 23.23 -5.81
CA PRO A 228 13.26 23.54 -7.03
C PRO A 228 12.54 22.98 -8.25
N ASN A 229 12.66 23.65 -9.40
CA ASN A 229 12.13 23.16 -10.68
C ASN A 229 12.98 22.01 -11.28
N ARG A 230 14.12 21.69 -10.67
CA ARG A 230 14.93 20.50 -10.96
C ARG A 230 15.20 19.76 -9.66
N ASN A 231 15.19 18.44 -9.71
CA ASN A 231 15.47 17.63 -8.53
C ASN A 231 16.95 17.78 -8.14
N LEU A 232 17.21 18.10 -6.87
CA LEU A 232 18.56 18.34 -6.33
C LEU A 232 18.98 17.30 -5.30
N VAL A 233 18.09 16.39 -4.89
CA VAL A 233 18.40 15.29 -3.98
C VAL A 233 17.76 14.01 -4.48
N THR A 234 18.55 12.94 -4.60
CA THR A 234 18.06 11.60 -4.96
C THR A 234 18.08 10.70 -3.73
N ASN A 235 16.92 10.12 -3.39
CA ASN A 235 16.86 9.06 -2.39
C ASN A 235 17.41 7.74 -3.01
N VAL A 236 18.34 7.08 -2.31
CA VAL A 236 18.96 5.81 -2.73
C VAL A 236 18.66 4.65 -1.77
N GLY A 237 17.79 4.88 -0.78
CA GLY A 237 17.45 3.95 0.31
C GLY A 237 16.33 2.99 -0.04
N PHE A 238 16.29 2.52 -1.29
CA PHE A 238 15.33 1.52 -1.74
C PHE A 238 15.98 0.13 -1.68
N GLY A 239 15.32 -0.87 -1.07
CA GLY A 239 15.84 -2.24 -0.95
C GLY A 239 15.39 -2.95 0.34
N GLU A 240 15.97 -4.12 0.64
CA GLU A 240 15.60 -4.93 1.82
C GLU A 240 15.86 -4.21 3.17
N ASP A 241 16.76 -3.22 3.19
CA ASP A 241 17.04 -2.41 4.38
C ASP A 241 16.15 -1.14 4.52
N ALA A 242 15.20 -0.92 3.59
CA ALA A 242 14.29 0.24 3.59
C ALA A 242 13.27 0.19 4.72
N SER A 243 13.13 1.28 5.51
CA SER A 243 12.18 1.34 6.64
C SER A 243 10.76 1.70 6.19
N HIS A 244 10.62 2.66 5.26
CA HIS A 244 9.30 3.13 4.81
C HIS A 244 9.20 3.34 3.28
N THR A 245 10.32 3.23 2.55
CA THR A 245 10.43 3.69 1.16
C THR A 245 10.49 2.52 0.17
N ASN A 246 9.36 1.85 -0.06
CA ASN A 246 9.27 0.66 -0.94
C ASN A 246 8.85 0.98 -2.39
N ASN A 247 8.62 2.25 -2.73
CA ASN A 247 8.11 2.67 -4.04
C ASN A 247 9.19 3.36 -4.90
N HIS A 248 9.94 2.57 -5.68
CA HIS A 248 10.96 3.06 -6.62
C HIS A 248 10.48 4.15 -7.61
N ALA A 249 9.16 4.34 -7.80
CA ALA A 249 8.65 5.39 -8.69
C ALA A 249 8.90 6.82 -8.16
N LEU A 250 9.18 6.99 -6.86
CA LEU A 250 9.58 8.28 -6.29
C LEU A 250 11.10 8.51 -6.35
N GLN A 251 11.88 7.52 -6.78
CA GLN A 251 13.31 7.68 -7.03
C GLN A 251 13.53 8.53 -8.29
N VAL A 252 13.50 9.85 -8.12
CA VAL A 252 13.78 10.79 -9.21
C VAL A 252 15.29 11.00 -9.28
N PRO A 253 15.95 10.58 -10.38
CA PRO A 253 17.38 10.85 -10.55
C PRO A 253 17.59 12.35 -10.79
N ILE A 254 18.76 12.84 -10.39
CA ILE A 254 19.23 14.16 -10.82
C ILE A 254 19.61 14.05 -12.30
N ASP A 255 18.89 14.78 -13.15
CA ASP A 255 19.21 14.88 -14.59
C ASP A 255 20.23 16.00 -14.84
N LYS A 256 19.94 17.21 -14.35
CA LYS A 256 20.79 18.40 -14.47
C LYS A 256 20.68 19.27 -13.23
N GLY A 257 21.77 19.91 -12.82
CA GLY A 257 21.76 20.97 -11.81
C GLY A 257 20.94 22.20 -12.22
N LEU A 258 20.82 23.18 -11.33
CA LEU A 258 20.14 24.45 -11.57
C LEU A 258 20.87 25.33 -12.59
N GLN A 259 22.20 25.19 -12.72
CA GLN A 259 23.11 26.09 -13.48
C GLN A 259 23.13 27.53 -12.96
N ARG A 260 21.97 28.19 -12.88
CA ARG A 260 21.76 29.51 -12.30
C ARG A 260 20.49 29.52 -11.45
N LEU A 261 20.59 30.09 -10.25
CA LEU A 261 19.44 30.33 -9.38
C LEU A 261 18.72 31.62 -9.80
N VAL A 262 17.43 31.50 -10.13
CA VAL A 262 16.52 32.59 -10.47
C VAL A 262 15.39 32.58 -9.44
N HIS A 263 15.12 33.72 -8.82
CA HIS A 263 14.02 33.86 -7.87
C HIS A 263 12.70 34.07 -8.62
N PRO A 264 11.60 33.43 -8.21
CA PRO A 264 10.28 33.70 -8.79
C PRO A 264 9.86 35.14 -8.49
N GLY A 265 9.16 35.76 -9.44
CA GLY A 265 8.70 37.15 -9.30
C GLY A 265 7.67 37.34 -8.19
N THR A 266 6.94 36.27 -7.83
CA THR A 266 5.87 36.32 -6.83
C THR A 266 5.97 35.16 -5.83
N LEU A 267 5.71 35.46 -4.55
CA LEU A 267 5.58 34.47 -3.49
C LEU A 267 4.11 34.05 -3.34
N LEU A 268 3.67 33.13 -4.20
CA LEU A 268 2.34 32.54 -4.18
C LEU A 268 2.40 31.02 -4.31
N ARG A 269 1.50 30.34 -3.60
CA ARG A 269 1.28 28.89 -3.71
C ARG A 269 0.90 28.52 -5.14
N ASP A 270 1.62 27.59 -5.75
CA ASP A 270 1.24 26.99 -7.03
C ASP A 270 0.24 25.85 -6.78
N ALA A 271 -1.06 26.18 -6.82
CA ALA A 271 -2.14 25.22 -6.61
C ALA A 271 -2.15 24.09 -7.66
N MET A 272 -1.66 24.36 -8.88
CA MET A 272 -1.56 23.32 -9.92
C MET A 272 -0.42 22.34 -9.65
N ALA A 273 0.67 22.81 -9.05
CA ALA A 273 1.76 21.95 -8.57
C ALA A 273 1.31 21.08 -7.40
N ASP A 274 0.58 21.67 -6.43
CA ASP A 274 0.00 20.94 -5.29
C ASP A 274 -0.96 19.84 -5.77
N SER A 275 -1.92 20.18 -6.64
CA SER A 275 -2.89 19.22 -7.18
C SER A 275 -2.21 18.08 -7.96
N TYR A 276 -1.14 18.40 -8.71
CA TYR A 276 -0.32 17.39 -9.37
C TYR A 276 0.38 16.49 -8.36
N THR A 277 1.05 17.06 -7.36
CA THR A 277 1.72 16.31 -6.29
C THR A 277 0.72 15.39 -5.59
N PHE A 278 -0.44 15.89 -5.17
CA PHE A 278 -1.46 15.07 -4.55
C PHE A 278 -1.85 13.90 -5.47
N SER A 279 -2.14 14.16 -6.75
CA SER A 279 -2.60 13.13 -7.69
C SER A 279 -1.55 12.08 -8.06
N ASN A 280 -0.25 12.38 -7.94
CA ASN A 280 0.86 11.55 -8.43
C ASN A 280 1.77 10.97 -7.34
N VAL A 281 1.82 11.63 -6.17
CA VAL A 281 2.67 11.28 -5.04
C VAL A 281 1.82 10.66 -3.92
N TYR A 282 0.79 11.37 -3.43
CA TYR A 282 0.02 10.96 -2.24
C TYR A 282 -1.22 10.10 -2.57
N GLN A 283 -2.08 10.58 -3.46
CA GLN A 283 -3.30 9.89 -3.92
C GLN A 283 -3.01 8.79 -4.93
N SER A 284 -1.77 8.71 -5.46
CA SER A 284 -1.43 7.89 -6.63
C SER A 284 -2.05 6.49 -6.59
N THR A 285 -3.21 6.39 -7.24
CA THR A 285 -3.62 5.25 -8.05
C THR A 285 -3.05 5.44 -9.45
N PHE A 286 -2.68 4.33 -10.08
CA PHE A 286 -1.86 4.18 -11.28
C PHE A 286 -2.06 5.16 -12.49
N LYS A 287 -3.21 5.83 -12.63
CA LYS A 287 -3.60 6.56 -13.86
C LYS A 287 -2.74 7.79 -14.19
N THR A 288 -2.21 8.48 -13.19
CA THR A 288 -1.52 9.77 -13.39
C THR A 288 -0.06 9.61 -13.88
N ARG A 289 0.54 8.43 -13.63
CA ARG A 289 1.94 8.09 -13.97
C ARG A 289 2.17 7.67 -15.44
N VAL A 290 1.11 7.34 -16.18
CA VAL A 290 1.20 6.84 -17.57
C VAL A 290 1.50 7.98 -18.56
N PHE A 291 0.94 9.16 -18.33
CA PHE A 291 0.97 10.26 -19.30
C PHE A 291 2.35 10.93 -19.44
N SER A 292 3.14 10.97 -18.38
CA SER A 292 4.43 11.64 -18.36
C SER A 292 5.59 10.72 -18.76
N ARG A 293 5.49 9.42 -18.46
CA ARG A 293 6.45 8.40 -18.90
C ARG A 293 6.43 8.20 -20.43
N LEU A 294 5.26 8.33 -21.06
CA LEU A 294 5.14 8.26 -22.53
C LEU A 294 5.97 9.34 -23.24
N LYS A 295 6.06 10.57 -22.70
CA LYS A 295 6.89 11.64 -23.31
C LYS A 295 8.40 11.34 -23.27
N ARG A 296 8.88 10.63 -22.25
CA ARG A 296 10.30 10.24 -22.10
C ARG A 296 10.68 8.99 -22.90
N ILE A 297 9.72 8.10 -23.17
CA ILE A 297 9.94 6.87 -23.94
C ILE A 297 10.18 7.19 -25.43
N PHE A 298 9.53 8.21 -25.99
CA PHE A 298 9.77 8.60 -27.39
C PHE A 298 11.17 9.16 -27.66
N SER A 299 11.88 9.69 -26.64
CA SER A 299 13.23 10.23 -26.80
C SER A 299 14.36 9.23 -26.53
N ALA A 300 14.06 8.05 -25.99
CA ALA A 300 15.08 7.12 -25.48
C ALA A 300 15.01 5.71 -26.10
N LEU A 301 14.32 5.55 -27.25
CA LEU A 301 14.26 4.30 -28.01
C LEU A 301 15.59 4.04 -28.77
N GLY A 302 16.63 3.74 -28.00
CA GLY A 302 17.91 3.22 -28.47
C GLY A 302 18.43 2.19 -27.49
N GLN A 303 18.29 0.91 -27.87
CA GLN A 303 18.93 -0.29 -27.29
C GLN A 303 18.21 -1.06 -26.14
N ARG A 304 17.90 -2.35 -26.46
CA ARG A 304 17.53 -3.50 -25.61
C ARG A 304 18.78 -3.99 -24.81
N GLN A 305 18.80 -4.84 -23.77
CA GLN A 305 18.01 -6.04 -23.38
C GLN A 305 18.45 -6.58 -21.97
N SER A 306 17.57 -7.34 -21.28
CA SER A 306 17.75 -8.37 -20.19
C SER A 306 18.41 -7.98 -18.82
N HIS A 307 18.02 -8.45 -17.61
CA HIS A 307 17.52 -9.75 -17.11
C HIS A 307 16.71 -9.64 -15.75
N HIS A 308 16.19 -10.80 -15.28
CA HIS A 308 15.30 -11.17 -14.14
C HIS A 308 15.65 -10.57 -12.74
N GLU A 309 14.73 -10.41 -11.77
CA GLU A 309 14.04 -11.47 -10.96
C GLU A 309 12.80 -10.94 -10.16
N GLU A 310 11.88 -11.83 -9.77
CA GLU A 310 10.55 -11.59 -9.16
C GLU A 310 10.52 -11.55 -7.62
N LYS A 311 9.61 -10.77 -7.00
CA LYS A 311 8.88 -11.13 -5.74
C LYS A 311 7.46 -10.49 -5.72
N ARG A 312 6.44 -11.29 -5.36
CA ARG A 312 5.00 -10.95 -5.26
C ARG A 312 4.64 -10.38 -3.87
N PRO A 313 3.69 -9.42 -3.75
CA PRO A 313 3.16 -8.99 -2.46
C PRO A 313 1.86 -9.71 -2.06
N LYS A 314 1.74 -10.02 -0.76
CA LYS A 314 0.55 -10.55 -0.07
C LYS A 314 -0.55 -9.48 0.07
N ALA A 315 -1.81 -9.90 -0.07
CA ALA A 315 -2.97 -9.03 0.05
C ALA A 315 -3.44 -8.91 1.51
N SER A 316 -3.66 -7.67 1.97
CA SER A 316 -4.29 -7.34 3.24
C SER A 316 -5.77 -6.99 3.03
N ILE A 317 -6.64 -7.61 3.82
CA ILE A 317 -8.09 -7.44 3.82
C ILE A 317 -8.45 -6.05 4.36
N THR A 318 -9.04 -5.18 3.53
CA THR A 318 -9.82 -4.03 4.01
C THR A 318 -11.10 -3.84 3.21
N ASN A 319 -12.18 -3.62 3.94
CA ASN A 319 -13.56 -3.77 3.52
C ASN A 319 -14.08 -2.52 2.78
N LYS A 320 -14.49 -2.70 1.52
CA LYS A 320 -15.43 -1.83 0.77
C LYS A 320 -15.98 -2.60 -0.43
N GLU A 321 -17.07 -3.31 -0.20
CA GLU A 321 -17.75 -4.12 -1.20
C GLU A 321 -18.32 -3.26 -2.35
N LYS A 322 -17.53 -3.12 -3.40
CA LYS A 322 -17.97 -2.54 -4.67
C LYS A 322 -18.59 -3.66 -5.50
N LYS A 323 -19.83 -3.46 -5.99
CA LYS A 323 -20.40 -4.28 -7.08
C LYS A 323 -19.32 -4.52 -8.14
N SER A 324 -19.10 -5.78 -8.52
CA SER A 324 -18.13 -6.11 -9.56
C SER A 324 -18.55 -5.38 -10.84
N ARG A 325 -17.63 -4.61 -11.43
CA ARG A 325 -17.90 -3.84 -12.65
C ARG A 325 -17.31 -4.57 -13.85
N LEU A 326 -17.88 -4.36 -15.04
CA LEU A 326 -17.48 -5.01 -16.30
C LEU A 326 -16.00 -4.88 -16.67
N TYR A 327 -15.28 -3.91 -16.10
CA TYR A 327 -13.83 -3.75 -16.30
C TYR A 327 -12.97 -4.64 -15.38
N ASN A 328 -13.59 -5.34 -14.42
CA ASN A 328 -12.90 -6.31 -13.59
C ASN A 328 -12.67 -7.58 -14.44
N PRO A 329 -11.42 -8.07 -14.56
CA PRO A 329 -11.14 -9.31 -15.29
C PRO A 329 -11.90 -10.53 -14.75
N TYR A 330 -12.25 -10.50 -13.46
CA TYR A 330 -13.00 -11.56 -12.77
C TYR A 330 -14.49 -11.23 -12.62
N TRP A 331 -15.05 -10.41 -13.53
CA TRP A 331 -16.45 -10.04 -13.48
C TRP A 331 -17.40 -11.21 -13.79
N ILE A 332 -17.11 -11.99 -14.83
CA ILE A 332 -17.92 -13.16 -15.22
C ILE A 332 -18.02 -14.21 -14.10
N PRO A 333 -16.90 -14.74 -13.54
CA PRO A 333 -16.98 -15.77 -12.49
C PRO A 333 -17.82 -15.29 -11.31
N ARG A 334 -17.59 -14.05 -10.85
CA ARG A 334 -18.40 -13.45 -9.77
C ARG A 334 -19.88 -13.37 -10.12
N LYS A 335 -20.21 -12.94 -11.33
CA LYS A 335 -21.61 -12.86 -11.78
C LYS A 335 -22.26 -14.25 -11.88
N ASN A 336 -21.51 -15.26 -12.30
CA ASN A 336 -22.00 -16.64 -12.38
C ASN A 336 -22.33 -17.16 -10.97
N ILE A 337 -21.44 -16.95 -9.99
CA ILE A 337 -21.68 -17.30 -8.58
C ILE A 337 -22.88 -16.51 -8.03
N GLU A 338 -22.93 -15.19 -8.21
CA GLU A 338 -24.06 -14.35 -7.75
C GLU A 338 -25.41 -14.83 -8.34
N SER A 339 -25.42 -15.23 -9.61
CA SER A 339 -26.64 -15.72 -10.28
C SER A 339 -27.07 -17.09 -9.76
N ALA A 340 -26.11 -17.99 -9.50
CA ALA A 340 -26.38 -19.30 -8.92
C ALA A 340 -26.86 -19.21 -7.47
N ILE A 341 -26.26 -18.31 -6.66
CA ILE A 341 -26.75 -18.00 -5.31
C ILE A 341 -28.19 -17.49 -5.39
N ALA A 342 -28.50 -16.54 -6.27
CA ALA A 342 -29.85 -16.00 -6.37
C ALA A 342 -30.92 -17.06 -6.71
N SER A 343 -30.57 -18.14 -7.42
CA SER A 343 -31.48 -19.26 -7.68
C SER A 343 -31.62 -20.27 -6.53
N LEU A 344 -30.73 -20.23 -5.54
CA LEU A 344 -30.63 -21.21 -4.45
C LEU A 344 -30.71 -20.58 -3.05
N GLU A 345 -30.71 -19.25 -2.93
CA GLU A 345 -30.65 -18.52 -1.66
C GLU A 345 -31.81 -18.85 -0.72
N SER A 346 -32.96 -19.26 -1.27
CA SER A 346 -34.13 -19.70 -0.50
C SER A 346 -33.93 -21.01 0.26
N LEU A 347 -32.92 -21.82 -0.11
CA LEU A 347 -32.54 -23.02 0.62
C LEU A 347 -31.72 -22.71 1.87
N VAL A 348 -31.11 -21.53 1.94
CA VAL A 348 -30.29 -21.07 3.07
C VAL A 348 -31.17 -20.26 4.00
N HIS A 349 -31.27 -20.65 5.27
CA HIS A 349 -32.14 -20.00 6.24
C HIS A 349 -31.59 -20.09 7.67
N GLY A 350 -32.27 -19.42 8.61
CA GLY A 350 -31.95 -19.49 10.04
C GLY A 350 -30.59 -18.89 10.37
N ASP A 351 -29.87 -19.53 11.29
CA ASP A 351 -28.51 -19.15 11.66
C ASP A 351 -27.49 -19.70 10.65
N VAL A 352 -26.83 -18.78 9.94
CA VAL A 352 -25.92 -19.11 8.83
C VAL A 352 -24.45 -18.97 9.24
N LEU A 353 -23.66 -20.01 8.97
CA LEU A 353 -22.20 -19.96 9.03
C LEU A 353 -21.59 -19.75 7.63
N ASP A 354 -20.79 -18.70 7.46
CA ASP A 354 -19.96 -18.45 6.27
C ASP A 354 -18.53 -18.94 6.53
N PHE A 355 -18.20 -20.13 6.02
CA PHE A 355 -16.91 -20.80 6.24
C PHE A 355 -15.86 -20.34 5.23
N GLY A 356 -14.75 -19.79 5.71
CA GLY A 356 -13.74 -19.09 4.92
C GLY A 356 -14.29 -17.77 4.38
N CYS A 357 -14.91 -16.97 5.25
CA CYS A 357 -15.74 -15.84 4.84
C CYS A 357 -14.96 -14.70 4.17
N GLY A 358 -13.64 -14.59 4.40
CA GLY A 358 -12.82 -13.46 3.97
C GLY A 358 -13.43 -12.12 4.41
N SER A 359 -13.87 -11.32 3.44
CA SER A 359 -14.57 -10.05 3.68
C SER A 359 -16.10 -10.14 3.63
N MET A 360 -16.68 -11.34 3.60
CA MET A 360 -18.11 -11.66 3.45
C MET A 360 -18.79 -11.13 2.15
N PRO A 361 -18.16 -11.25 0.97
CA PRO A 361 -18.63 -10.59 -0.26
C PRO A 361 -20.06 -10.95 -0.72
N TYR A 362 -20.58 -12.09 -0.25
CA TYR A 362 -21.92 -12.60 -0.61
C TYR A 362 -22.96 -12.45 0.51
N ARG A 363 -22.61 -11.88 1.66
CA ARG A 363 -23.52 -11.73 2.81
C ARG A 363 -24.85 -11.07 2.45
N ARG A 364 -24.82 -10.09 1.54
CA ARG A 364 -26.02 -9.39 1.07
C ARG A 364 -27.07 -10.30 0.39
N CYS A 365 -26.65 -11.44 -0.16
CA CYS A 365 -27.54 -12.42 -0.79
C CYS A 365 -28.33 -13.24 0.24
N PHE A 366 -27.93 -13.18 1.51
CA PHE A 366 -28.56 -13.92 2.61
C PHE A 366 -29.18 -12.97 3.62
N SER A 367 -29.70 -11.82 3.16
CA SER A 367 -30.30 -10.81 4.04
C SER A 367 -31.55 -11.28 4.79
N HIS A 368 -32.16 -12.38 4.35
CA HIS A 368 -33.30 -13.05 4.99
C HIS A 368 -32.89 -14.05 6.09
N ALA A 369 -31.60 -14.35 6.24
CA ALA A 369 -31.10 -15.20 7.32
C ALA A 369 -31.34 -14.55 8.69
N SER A 370 -31.56 -15.36 9.73
CA SER A 370 -31.73 -14.88 11.11
C SER A 370 -30.43 -14.30 11.65
N THR A 371 -29.32 -15.00 11.43
CA THR A 371 -27.96 -14.52 11.71
C THR A 371 -27.00 -14.91 10.59
N TYR A 372 -25.90 -14.16 10.45
CA TYR A 372 -24.86 -14.43 9.46
C TYR A 372 -23.49 -14.26 10.12
N THR A 373 -22.89 -15.40 10.47
CA THR A 373 -21.64 -15.50 11.23
C THR A 373 -20.53 -15.98 10.31
N GLY A 374 -19.44 -15.24 10.22
CA GLY A 374 -18.28 -15.64 9.42
C GLY A 374 -17.23 -16.36 10.25
N LEU A 375 -16.58 -17.34 9.65
CA LEU A 375 -15.40 -18.01 10.19
C LEU A 375 -14.25 -17.91 9.19
N GLU A 376 -13.10 -17.41 9.62
CA GLU A 376 -11.91 -17.25 8.78
C GLU A 376 -10.68 -17.89 9.44
N TYR A 377 -9.85 -18.55 8.64
CA TYR A 377 -8.62 -19.19 9.11
C TYR A 377 -7.52 -18.16 9.35
N ASP A 378 -6.86 -18.23 10.50
CA ASP A 378 -5.68 -17.42 10.80
C ASP A 378 -4.56 -18.28 11.39
N SER A 379 -3.55 -18.54 10.55
CA SER A 379 -2.36 -19.32 10.90
C SER A 379 -1.51 -18.71 12.04
N SER A 380 -1.71 -17.44 12.38
CA SER A 380 -0.99 -16.78 13.48
C SER A 380 -1.60 -17.09 14.85
N LEU A 381 -2.80 -17.66 14.90
CA LEU A 381 -3.46 -17.99 16.15
C LEU A 381 -2.82 -19.22 16.81
N PRO A 382 -2.57 -19.17 18.14
CA PRO A 382 -2.19 -20.35 18.89
C PRO A 382 -3.29 -21.42 18.83
N ALA A 383 -2.90 -22.70 18.93
CA ALA A 383 -3.83 -23.82 18.89
C ALA A 383 -4.95 -23.67 19.94
N GLY A 384 -6.20 -23.86 19.52
CA GLY A 384 -7.40 -23.72 20.34
C GLY A 384 -7.80 -22.28 20.67
N LYS A 385 -7.20 -21.27 20.05
CA LYS A 385 -7.59 -19.87 20.22
C LYS A 385 -8.52 -19.39 19.11
N THR A 386 -9.42 -18.49 19.49
CA THR A 386 -10.36 -17.83 18.60
C THR A 386 -10.40 -16.34 18.93
N ILE A 387 -10.42 -15.49 17.91
CA ILE A 387 -10.58 -14.03 18.07
C ILE A 387 -11.81 -13.60 17.29
N SER A 388 -12.72 -12.87 17.93
CA SER A 388 -13.95 -12.39 17.30
C SER A 388 -13.86 -10.90 16.99
N HIS A 389 -14.13 -10.52 15.75
CA HIS A 389 -14.22 -9.14 15.28
C HIS A 389 -15.62 -8.89 14.70
N GLY A 390 -16.54 -8.45 15.54
CA GLY A 390 -17.94 -8.29 15.16
C GLY A 390 -18.56 -9.64 14.79
N ALA A 391 -19.01 -9.79 13.54
CA ALA A 391 -19.61 -11.02 13.04
C ALA A 391 -18.60 -12.04 12.48
N ILE A 392 -17.30 -11.73 12.47
CA ILE A 392 -16.24 -12.60 11.95
C ILE A 392 -15.46 -13.22 13.11
N HIS A 393 -15.32 -14.54 13.11
CA HIS A 393 -14.51 -15.31 14.05
C HIS A 393 -13.26 -15.83 13.34
N LEU A 394 -12.09 -15.59 13.91
CA LEU A 394 -10.81 -16.13 13.45
C LEU A 394 -10.48 -17.41 14.22
N TYR A 395 -10.08 -18.48 13.55
CA TYR A 395 -9.70 -19.76 14.18
C TYR A 395 -8.41 -20.36 13.61
N ASP A 396 -7.86 -21.32 14.35
CA ASP A 396 -6.56 -21.95 14.10
C ASP A 396 -6.58 -23.06 13.02
N GLY A 397 -7.73 -23.30 12.36
CA GLY A 397 -7.88 -24.33 11.34
C GLY A 397 -8.11 -25.75 11.88
N ASN A 398 -8.11 -25.96 13.19
CA ASN A 398 -8.27 -27.28 13.78
C ASN A 398 -9.74 -27.57 14.09
N ARG A 399 -10.27 -26.99 15.17
CA ARG A 399 -11.64 -27.23 15.62
C ARG A 399 -12.47 -25.97 15.43
N ILE A 400 -13.62 -26.10 14.78
CA ILE A 400 -14.52 -24.97 14.57
C ILE A 400 -15.07 -24.53 15.94
N PRO A 401 -14.93 -23.25 16.34
CA PRO A 401 -15.17 -22.78 17.71
C PRO A 401 -16.65 -22.53 18.01
N PHE A 402 -17.52 -23.44 17.55
CA PHE A 402 -18.96 -23.42 17.80
C PHE A 402 -19.43 -24.77 18.35
N GLU A 403 -20.54 -24.73 19.10
CA GLU A 403 -21.15 -25.93 19.67
C GLU A 403 -21.67 -26.86 18.57
N ASN A 404 -22.04 -28.07 18.96
CA ASN A 404 -22.66 -28.99 18.02
C ASN A 404 -24.03 -28.44 17.60
N GLN A 405 -24.40 -28.63 16.34
CA GLN A 405 -25.75 -28.31 15.84
C GLN A 405 -26.17 -26.84 16.08
N SER A 406 -25.24 -25.90 15.96
CA SER A 406 -25.49 -24.46 16.14
C SER A 406 -26.12 -23.79 14.92
N PHE A 407 -25.88 -24.29 13.69
CA PHE A 407 -26.27 -23.59 12.46
C PHE A 407 -27.35 -24.32 11.66
N ASP A 408 -28.32 -23.56 11.15
CA ASP A 408 -29.39 -24.04 10.25
C ASP A 408 -28.91 -24.14 8.80
N SER A 409 -27.90 -23.37 8.42
CA SER A 409 -27.29 -23.43 7.09
C SER A 409 -25.82 -23.04 7.13
N ILE A 410 -25.04 -23.58 6.20
CA ILE A 410 -23.62 -23.29 6.05
C ILE A 410 -23.37 -22.91 4.59
N VAL A 411 -22.62 -21.83 4.39
CA VAL A 411 -22.16 -21.37 3.07
C VAL A 411 -20.64 -21.31 3.02
N SER A 412 -20.05 -21.50 1.84
CA SER A 412 -18.61 -21.34 1.63
C SER A 412 -18.30 -21.05 0.16
N PHE A 413 -17.48 -20.05 -0.14
CA PHE A 413 -17.26 -19.63 -1.53
C PHE A 413 -15.78 -19.50 -1.86
N GLN A 414 -15.27 -20.41 -2.70
CA GLN A 414 -13.86 -20.42 -3.17
C GLN A 414 -12.87 -20.60 -2.00
N VAL A 415 -13.11 -21.65 -1.21
CA VAL A 415 -12.35 -21.96 0.03
C VAL A 415 -11.84 -23.39 0.03
N PHE A 416 -12.66 -24.35 -0.41
CA PHE A 416 -12.37 -25.78 -0.27
C PHE A 416 -11.12 -26.22 -1.04
N GLU A 417 -10.71 -25.52 -2.09
CA GLU A 417 -9.45 -25.68 -2.79
C GLU A 417 -8.22 -25.35 -1.92
N HIS A 418 -8.39 -24.47 -0.93
CA HIS A 418 -7.35 -23.97 -0.02
C HIS A 418 -7.30 -24.71 1.33
N VAL A 419 -8.27 -25.59 1.62
CA VAL A 419 -8.32 -26.32 2.90
C VAL A 419 -7.38 -27.53 2.86
N ARG A 420 -6.39 -27.63 3.75
CA ARG A 420 -5.44 -28.78 3.71
C ARG A 420 -6.13 -30.12 4.01
N SER A 421 -6.84 -30.22 5.14
CA SER A 421 -7.55 -31.43 5.58
C SER A 421 -9.05 -31.34 5.26
N LEU A 422 -9.40 -31.39 3.97
CA LEU A 422 -10.78 -31.10 3.53
C LEU A 422 -11.83 -32.01 4.18
N ASN A 423 -11.59 -33.33 4.26
CA ASN A 423 -12.54 -34.27 4.86
C ASN A 423 -12.76 -33.95 6.35
N GLU A 424 -11.69 -33.64 7.11
CA GLU A 424 -11.79 -33.28 8.53
C GLU A 424 -12.57 -31.98 8.72
N SER A 425 -12.32 -30.96 7.89
CA SER A 425 -13.07 -29.71 7.94
C SER A 425 -14.54 -29.90 7.60
N ILE A 426 -14.89 -30.76 6.64
CA ILE A 426 -16.28 -31.09 6.32
C ILE A 426 -16.96 -31.82 7.48
N LEU A 427 -16.26 -32.73 8.17
CA LEU A 427 -16.78 -33.39 9.37
C LEU A 427 -17.03 -32.39 10.52
N GLU A 428 -16.15 -31.41 10.70
CA GLU A 428 -16.36 -30.32 11.66
C GLU A 428 -17.53 -29.39 11.25
N LEU A 429 -17.68 -29.08 9.97
CA LEU A 429 -18.83 -28.34 9.46
C LEU A 429 -20.13 -29.10 9.72
N LYS A 430 -20.15 -30.40 9.45
CA LYS A 430 -21.27 -31.29 9.76
C LYS A 430 -21.57 -31.34 11.26
N ARG A 431 -20.56 -31.30 12.13
CA ARG A 431 -20.75 -31.27 13.59
C ARG A 431 -21.49 -30.01 14.05
N VAL A 432 -21.12 -28.85 13.52
CA VAL A 432 -21.75 -27.57 13.90
C VAL A 432 -23.07 -27.30 13.17
N ALA A 433 -23.37 -28.05 12.11
CA ALA A 433 -24.65 -28.01 11.41
C ALA A 433 -25.72 -28.82 12.15
N LYS A 434 -26.97 -28.32 12.16
CA LYS A 434 -28.13 -29.07 12.63
C LYS A 434 -28.46 -30.22 11.66
N PRO A 435 -29.10 -31.32 12.11
CA PRO A 435 -29.65 -32.33 11.21
C PRO A 435 -30.59 -31.70 10.18
N GLY A 436 -30.50 -32.13 8.93
CA GLY A 436 -31.25 -31.56 7.80
C GLY A 436 -30.71 -30.23 7.24
N SER A 437 -29.70 -29.61 7.85
CA SER A 437 -29.15 -28.33 7.38
C SER A 437 -28.52 -28.42 5.98
N ILE A 438 -28.56 -27.29 5.27
CA ILE A 438 -27.98 -27.15 3.93
C ILE A 438 -26.54 -26.65 4.04
N LEU A 439 -25.63 -27.31 3.32
CA LEU A 439 -24.29 -26.83 2.99
C LEU A 439 -24.28 -26.43 1.50
N LEU A 440 -24.17 -25.13 1.24
CA LEU A 440 -24.07 -24.56 -0.10
C LEU A 440 -22.67 -24.00 -0.32
N PHE A 441 -21.93 -24.53 -1.29
CA PHE A 441 -20.57 -24.04 -1.53
C PHE A 441 -20.18 -23.95 -3.00
N THR A 442 -19.20 -23.09 -3.29
CA THR A 442 -18.54 -23.05 -4.61
C THR A 442 -17.05 -23.30 -4.51
N ALA A 443 -16.48 -23.93 -5.53
CA ALA A 443 -15.04 -24.12 -5.67
C ALA A 443 -14.65 -24.33 -7.15
N PRO A 444 -13.42 -23.98 -7.56
CA PRO A 444 -13.01 -23.93 -8.95
C PRO A 444 -12.73 -25.33 -9.54
N LEU A 445 -13.03 -25.49 -10.83
CA LEU A 445 -12.54 -26.58 -11.68
C LEU A 445 -11.41 -26.10 -12.60
N LEU A 446 -11.68 -25.10 -13.45
CA LEU A 446 -10.68 -24.53 -14.37
C LEU A 446 -10.34 -23.10 -13.96
N TRP A 447 -9.26 -22.96 -13.21
CA TRP A 447 -8.73 -21.68 -12.72
C TRP A 447 -7.21 -21.73 -12.62
N PRO A 448 -6.48 -20.62 -12.87
CA PRO A 448 -5.04 -20.56 -12.63
C PRO A 448 -4.68 -20.96 -11.20
N GLU A 449 -3.48 -21.51 -10.99
CA GLU A 449 -2.96 -21.72 -9.64
C GLU A 449 -2.82 -20.38 -8.92
N HIS A 450 -3.31 -20.31 -7.68
CA HIS A 450 -3.33 -19.09 -6.88
C HIS A 450 -3.02 -19.37 -5.42
N GLU A 451 -2.83 -18.33 -4.61
CA GLU A 451 -2.52 -18.44 -3.16
C GLU A 451 -1.40 -19.43 -2.79
N ALA A 452 -0.42 -19.60 -3.68
CA ALA A 452 0.66 -20.55 -3.49
C ALA A 452 1.38 -20.35 -2.12
N PRO A 453 1.67 -21.44 -1.38
CA PRO A 453 1.53 -22.86 -1.75
C PRO A 453 0.18 -23.51 -1.33
N HIS A 454 -0.86 -22.73 -1.08
CA HIS A 454 -2.09 -23.19 -0.42
C HIS A 454 -3.24 -23.47 -1.38
N ASP A 455 -2.98 -24.06 -2.54
CA ASP A 455 -3.98 -24.36 -3.55
C ASP A 455 -3.89 -25.83 -3.98
N TYR A 456 -4.70 -26.67 -3.33
CA TYR A 456 -4.41 -28.11 -3.22
C TYR A 456 -5.18 -28.98 -4.22
N ARG A 457 -6.30 -28.51 -4.76
CA ARG A 457 -7.17 -29.39 -5.56
C ARG A 457 -8.14 -28.66 -6.50
N ARG A 458 -8.50 -29.38 -7.57
CA ARG A 458 -9.62 -29.06 -8.49
C ARG A 458 -10.46 -30.33 -8.62
N LEU A 459 -11.65 -30.34 -8.00
CA LEU A 459 -12.54 -31.49 -8.09
C LEU A 459 -13.56 -31.30 -9.20
N THR A 460 -13.85 -32.37 -9.92
CA THR A 460 -15.00 -32.43 -10.83
C THR A 460 -16.28 -32.63 -10.02
N ARG A 461 -17.45 -32.49 -10.66
CA ARG A 461 -18.76 -32.80 -10.03
C ARG A 461 -18.79 -34.17 -9.33
N TRP A 462 -18.22 -35.20 -9.97
CA TRP A 462 -18.15 -36.55 -9.39
C TRP A 462 -17.16 -36.65 -8.24
N GLY A 463 -16.09 -35.84 -8.27
CA GLY A 463 -15.19 -35.70 -7.12
C GLY A 463 -15.89 -35.11 -5.91
N TYR A 464 -16.76 -34.10 -6.11
CA TYR A 464 -17.60 -33.58 -5.04
C TYR A 464 -18.67 -34.57 -4.58
N GLU A 465 -19.27 -35.36 -5.48
CA GLU A 465 -20.19 -36.45 -5.11
C GLU A 465 -19.51 -37.47 -4.19
N LEU A 466 -18.31 -37.91 -4.56
CA LEU A 466 -17.52 -38.85 -3.76
C LEU A 466 -17.14 -38.23 -2.40
N LEU A 467 -16.61 -37.01 -2.39
CA LEU A 467 -16.23 -36.31 -1.16
C LEU A 467 -17.42 -36.16 -0.19
N CYS A 468 -18.58 -35.76 -0.71
CA CYS A 468 -19.79 -35.63 0.10
C CYS A 468 -20.22 -37.00 0.66
N ALA A 469 -20.19 -38.06 -0.16
CA ALA A 469 -20.52 -39.40 0.28
C ALA A 469 -19.57 -39.91 1.37
N GLU A 470 -18.25 -39.71 1.22
CA GLU A 470 -17.23 -40.08 2.21
C GLU A 470 -17.40 -39.34 3.54
N CYS A 471 -17.87 -38.09 3.51
CA CYS A 471 -18.15 -37.30 4.70
C CYS A 471 -19.58 -37.51 5.25
N GLY A 472 -20.38 -38.39 4.62
CA GLY A 472 -21.76 -38.68 4.99
C GLY A 472 -22.70 -37.49 4.84
N LEU A 473 -22.54 -36.70 3.79
CA LEU A 473 -23.46 -35.65 3.33
C LEU A 473 -24.26 -36.17 2.12
N GLN A 474 -25.52 -35.73 2.00
CA GLN A 474 -26.37 -36.08 0.85
C GLN A 474 -26.31 -34.98 -0.20
N VAL A 475 -25.77 -35.27 -1.38
CA VAL A 475 -25.77 -34.32 -2.50
C VAL A 475 -27.19 -34.13 -3.01
N ARG A 476 -27.62 -32.87 -3.09
CA ARG A 476 -28.92 -32.46 -3.63
C ARG A 476 -28.78 -31.92 -5.05
N HIS A 477 -27.73 -31.15 -5.29
CA HIS A 477 -27.52 -30.49 -6.57
C HIS A 477 -26.04 -30.18 -6.79
N ILE A 478 -25.55 -30.37 -8.02
CA ILE A 478 -24.25 -29.86 -8.45
C ILE A 478 -24.41 -29.18 -9.80
N GLU A 479 -24.12 -27.89 -9.85
CA GLU A 479 -24.20 -27.08 -11.07
C GLU A 479 -22.79 -26.64 -11.51
N PRO A 480 -22.38 -26.99 -12.75
CA PRO A 480 -21.26 -26.32 -13.40
C PRO A 480 -21.58 -24.84 -13.66
N LEU A 481 -20.74 -23.93 -13.19
CA LEU A 481 -20.85 -22.49 -13.38
C LEU A 481 -19.93 -22.01 -14.50
N GLY A 482 -20.55 -21.35 -15.47
CA GLY A 482 -19.90 -20.86 -16.67
C GLY A 482 -19.69 -21.92 -17.76
N THR A 483 -18.96 -21.52 -18.79
CA THR A 483 -18.68 -22.32 -19.99
C THR A 483 -17.18 -22.29 -20.33
N ILE A 484 -16.77 -23.08 -21.32
CA ILE A 484 -15.40 -23.04 -21.84
C ILE A 484 -15.03 -21.65 -22.38
N TYR A 485 -16.00 -20.88 -22.86
CA TYR A 485 -15.76 -19.51 -23.32
C TYR A 485 -15.45 -18.57 -22.16
N ASP A 486 -16.14 -18.75 -21.03
CA ASP A 486 -15.85 -18.00 -19.81
C ASP A 486 -14.44 -18.35 -19.32
N VAL A 487 -14.05 -19.63 -19.36
CA VAL A 487 -12.69 -20.10 -19.03
C VAL A 487 -11.66 -19.42 -19.94
N LEU A 488 -11.80 -19.51 -21.26
CA LEU A 488 -10.86 -18.91 -22.21
C LEU A 488 -10.72 -17.41 -21.99
N ILE A 489 -11.83 -16.71 -21.82
CA ILE A 489 -11.84 -15.25 -21.64
C ILE A 489 -11.22 -14.87 -20.31
N VAL A 490 -11.55 -15.56 -19.22
CA VAL A 490 -10.92 -15.34 -17.92
C VAL A 490 -9.43 -15.62 -17.98
N PHE A 491 -8.98 -16.69 -18.63
CA PHE A 491 -7.54 -17.00 -18.75
C PHE A 491 -6.80 -15.98 -19.61
N ILE A 492 -7.40 -15.49 -20.69
CA ILE A 492 -6.86 -14.38 -21.47
C ILE A 492 -6.75 -13.14 -20.57
N LEU A 493 -7.85 -12.75 -19.93
CA LEU A 493 -7.87 -11.57 -19.07
C LEU A 493 -6.94 -11.70 -17.88
N ASP A 494 -6.80 -12.88 -17.30
CA ASP A 494 -5.87 -13.20 -16.22
C ASP A 494 -4.43 -13.11 -16.73
N TYR A 495 -4.10 -13.69 -17.89
CA TYR A 495 -2.79 -13.55 -18.51
C TYR A 495 -2.40 -12.08 -18.67
N PHE A 496 -3.31 -11.23 -19.17
CA PHE A 496 -3.06 -9.80 -19.21
C PHE A 496 -2.92 -9.26 -17.78
N ASN A 497 -3.86 -9.53 -16.88
CA ASN A 497 -3.92 -9.00 -15.52
C ASN A 497 -2.71 -9.36 -14.65
N THR A 498 -2.13 -10.54 -14.85
CA THR A 498 -0.99 -11.07 -14.09
C THR A 498 0.32 -10.97 -14.87
N HIS A 499 0.28 -10.45 -16.11
CA HIS A 499 1.45 -10.35 -16.97
C HIS A 499 2.61 -9.59 -16.30
N ARG A 500 3.82 -10.13 -16.43
CA ARG A 500 5.06 -9.51 -15.92
C ARG A 500 5.29 -8.09 -16.47
N SER A 501 4.95 -7.88 -17.74
CA SER A 501 5.01 -6.58 -18.37
C SER A 501 3.83 -5.73 -17.91
N PHE A 502 4.15 -4.66 -17.18
CA PHE A 502 3.16 -3.68 -16.75
C PHE A 502 2.31 -3.16 -17.94
N PHE A 503 2.92 -2.96 -19.11
CA PHE A 503 2.22 -2.50 -20.31
C PHE A 503 1.10 -3.45 -20.72
N ILE A 504 1.40 -4.74 -20.79
CA ILE A 504 0.41 -5.78 -21.14
C ILE A 504 -0.68 -5.82 -20.05
N ARG A 505 -0.29 -5.73 -18.77
CA ARG A 505 -1.24 -5.66 -17.65
C ARG A 505 -2.18 -4.45 -17.66
N SER A 506 -1.72 -3.30 -18.14
CA SER A 506 -2.58 -2.13 -18.27
C SER A 506 -3.63 -2.24 -19.37
N LEU A 507 -3.53 -3.23 -20.26
CA LEU A 507 -4.55 -3.48 -21.28
C LEU A 507 -5.79 -4.15 -20.69
N THR A 508 -5.68 -4.84 -19.55
CA THR A 508 -6.80 -5.54 -18.90
C THR A 508 -8.06 -4.68 -18.74
N PRO A 509 -8.06 -3.46 -18.18
CA PRO A 509 -9.28 -2.67 -18.05
C PRO A 509 -9.89 -2.20 -19.38
N LEU A 510 -9.12 -2.21 -20.48
CA LEU A 510 -9.61 -1.93 -21.84
C LEU A 510 -10.19 -3.19 -22.50
N LEU A 511 -9.54 -4.34 -22.30
CA LEU A 511 -9.92 -5.63 -22.87
C LEU A 511 -11.07 -6.28 -22.10
N ALA A 512 -11.15 -6.08 -20.78
CA ALA A 512 -12.13 -6.72 -19.91
C ALA A 512 -13.58 -6.41 -20.31
N PRO A 513 -14.02 -5.16 -20.54
CA PRO A 513 -15.40 -4.90 -20.93
C PRO A 513 -15.84 -5.60 -22.23
N PRO A 514 -15.14 -5.48 -23.38
CA PRO A 514 -15.57 -6.15 -24.61
C PRO A 514 -15.45 -7.67 -24.53
N LEU A 515 -14.41 -8.21 -23.87
CA LEU A 515 -14.28 -9.66 -23.70
C LEU A 515 -15.34 -10.22 -22.74
N ASN A 516 -15.66 -9.51 -21.66
CA ASN A 516 -16.74 -9.92 -20.75
C ASN A 516 -18.12 -9.91 -21.43
N LEU A 517 -18.37 -8.94 -22.31
CA LEU A 517 -19.58 -8.92 -23.14
C LEU A 517 -19.61 -10.04 -24.16
N LEU A 518 -18.47 -10.33 -24.79
CA LEU A 518 -18.32 -11.45 -25.71
C LEU A 518 -18.60 -12.79 -25.01
N ALA A 519 -18.09 -12.99 -23.79
CA ALA A 519 -18.39 -14.19 -22.99
C ALA A 519 -19.90 -14.33 -22.75
N CYS A 520 -20.58 -13.25 -22.34
CA CYS A 520 -22.03 -13.27 -22.14
C CYS A 520 -22.79 -13.66 -23.42
N LEU A 521 -22.34 -13.18 -24.58
CA LEU A 521 -22.94 -13.51 -25.86
C LEU A 521 -22.70 -14.99 -26.22
N LEU A 522 -21.45 -15.46 -26.13
CA LEU A 522 -21.08 -16.83 -26.46
C LEU A 522 -21.77 -17.83 -25.53
N THR A 523 -21.84 -17.55 -24.23
CA THR A 523 -22.57 -18.38 -23.26
C THR A 523 -24.07 -18.43 -23.57
N ARG A 524 -24.69 -17.34 -24.07
CA ARG A 524 -26.09 -17.38 -24.53
C ARG A 524 -26.27 -18.25 -25.77
N ILE A 525 -25.36 -18.16 -26.73
CA ILE A 525 -25.38 -18.98 -27.95
C ILE A 525 -25.18 -20.46 -27.61
N ASP A 526 -24.25 -20.77 -26.71
CA ASP A 526 -23.96 -22.13 -26.27
C ASP A 526 -25.16 -22.78 -25.57
N ARG A 527 -25.83 -22.03 -24.69
CA ARG A 527 -27.09 -22.45 -24.06
C ARG A 527 -28.21 -22.67 -25.07
N TRP A 528 -28.36 -21.78 -26.06
CA TRP A 528 -29.34 -21.96 -27.14
C TRP A 528 -29.07 -23.23 -27.96
N ALA A 529 -27.80 -23.51 -28.25
CA ALA A 529 -27.37 -24.69 -28.98
C ALA A 529 -27.50 -26.01 -28.19
N SER A 530 -27.95 -25.96 -26.93
CA SER A 530 -28.20 -27.15 -26.09
C SER A 530 -26.99 -28.09 -25.99
N ARG A 531 -25.77 -27.55 -25.97
CA ARG A 531 -24.56 -28.33 -25.72
C ARG A 531 -24.50 -28.69 -24.24
N HIS A 532 -25.01 -29.87 -23.89
CA HIS A 532 -25.09 -30.36 -22.51
C HIS A 532 -23.73 -30.86 -21.97
N ASP A 533 -22.82 -31.25 -22.86
CA ASP A 533 -21.48 -31.72 -22.49
C ASP A 533 -20.51 -30.55 -22.31
N ARG A 534 -20.54 -29.98 -21.10
CA ARG A 534 -19.62 -28.93 -20.67
C ARG A 534 -18.24 -29.53 -20.36
N PHE A 535 -17.42 -29.74 -21.38
CA PHE A 535 -16.03 -30.20 -21.21
C PHE A 535 -15.12 -29.17 -20.50
N GLY A 536 -15.57 -27.95 -20.25
CA GLY A 536 -14.89 -26.99 -19.40
C GLY A 536 -15.82 -25.90 -18.85
N TYR A 537 -15.66 -25.59 -17.56
CA TYR A 537 -16.38 -24.55 -16.84
C TYR A 537 -15.49 -24.03 -15.69
N LEU A 538 -15.83 -22.87 -15.12
CA LEU A 538 -15.00 -22.19 -14.13
C LEU A 538 -15.13 -22.85 -12.76
N ASP A 539 -16.35 -22.92 -12.23
CA ASP A 539 -16.63 -23.30 -10.84
C ASP A 539 -17.71 -24.38 -10.75
N SER A 540 -17.73 -25.16 -9.69
CA SER A 540 -18.90 -25.96 -9.31
C SER A 540 -19.65 -25.26 -8.19
N MET A 541 -20.98 -25.14 -8.31
CA MET A 541 -21.88 -24.90 -7.19
C MET A 541 -22.38 -26.24 -6.67
N VAL A 542 -22.21 -26.51 -5.39
CA VAL A 542 -22.62 -27.76 -4.74
C VAL A 542 -23.60 -27.44 -3.62
N VAL A 543 -24.72 -28.15 -3.62
CA VAL A 543 -25.70 -28.14 -2.53
C VAL A 543 -25.79 -29.55 -1.98
N CYS A 544 -25.52 -29.69 -0.69
CA CYS A 544 -25.68 -30.93 0.03
C CYS A 544 -26.40 -30.69 1.36
N SER A 545 -26.98 -31.75 1.93
CA SER A 545 -27.66 -31.68 3.22
C SER A 545 -27.01 -32.63 4.22
N VAL A 546 -26.96 -32.21 5.48
CA VAL A 546 -26.70 -33.12 6.60
C VAL A 546 -27.91 -34.05 6.75
N PRO A 547 -27.73 -35.38 6.86
CA PRO A 547 -28.83 -36.30 7.12
C PRO A 547 -29.65 -35.89 8.35
N GLU A 548 -30.96 -36.16 8.33
CA GLU A 548 -31.88 -35.93 9.46
C GLU A 548 -31.57 -36.79 10.69
#